data_AF-A0A7V4XT03-F1
#
_entry.id   AF-A0A7V4XT03-F1
#
_cell.length_a   1.000
_cell.length_b   1.000
_cell.length_c   1.000
_cell.angle_alpha   90.00
_cell.angle_beta   90.00
_cell.angle_gamma   90.00
#
_symmetry.space_group_name_H-M   'P 1'
#
loop_
_entity.id
_entity.type
_entity.pdbx_description
1 polymer ?
#
loop_
_entity_poly.entity_id
_entity_poly.type
_entity_poly.pdbx_seq_one_letter_code
_entity_poly.pdbx_strand_id
1 'polypeptide(L)'
;MCELCHIICGHNMSTQRTHILLPEDLISEIDALVGPRRRSAFLVETARTELRRRKLLQYLDGPEPAWREEDHHEIGKDASAWVASLRAGSDARIASPKKRGKH
;
A
#
# COMPACT_ATOMS: atom_id res chain seq x y z
N MET A 1 2.85 29.94 11.07
CA MET A 1 2.47 29.56 9.70
C MET A 1 3.69 28.92 9.05
N CYS A 2 3.93 27.61 8.98
CA CYS A 2 3.11 26.42 9.17
C CYS A 2 4.07 25.35 9.75
N GLU A 3 3.78 24.84 10.94
CA GLU A 3 4.62 23.93 11.74
C GLU A 3 4.29 22.44 11.49
N LEU A 4 3.95 22.09 10.26
CA LEU A 4 3.44 20.76 9.90
C LEU A 4 4.16 20.22 8.66
N CYS A 5 5.45 19.87 8.76
CA CYS A 5 6.05 18.99 7.75
C CYS A 5 7.33 18.21 8.18
N HIS A 6 7.63 18.06 9.47
CA HIS A 6 8.83 17.32 9.92
C HIS A 6 8.56 15.89 10.43
N ILE A 7 7.32 15.42 10.35
CA ILE A 7 7.03 14.01 10.64
C ILE A 7 7.17 13.24 9.32
N ILE A 8 8.35 12.66 9.09
CA ILE A 8 8.61 11.29 8.62
C ILE A 8 10.14 11.12 8.70
N CYS A 9 10.60 10.63 9.85
CA CYS A 9 11.95 10.13 10.01
C CYS A 9 12.02 8.71 9.45
N GLY A 10 13.13 8.36 8.76
CA GLY A 10 13.72 7.03 8.94
C GLY A 10 13.53 5.98 7.85
N HIS A 11 14.01 6.23 6.64
CA HIS A 11 14.86 5.26 5.92
C HIS A 11 15.90 6.06 5.16
N ASN A 12 17.18 5.81 5.41
CA ASN A 12 18.27 6.38 4.60
C ASN A 12 18.25 5.73 3.21
N MET A 13 17.27 6.13 2.40
CA MET A 13 17.19 5.79 0.99
C MET A 13 18.32 6.55 0.30
N SER A 14 19.43 5.87 0.01
CA SER A 14 20.47 6.43 -0.84
C SER A 14 19.85 6.82 -2.18
N THR A 15 19.64 8.12 -2.38
CA THR A 15 19.11 8.65 -3.65
C THR A 15 20.26 8.80 -4.63
N GLN A 16 20.24 8.02 -5.71
CA GLN A 16 21.14 8.19 -6.83
C GLN A 16 20.49 9.09 -7.89
N ARG A 17 21.18 10.17 -8.28
CA ARG A 17 20.73 11.03 -9.37
C ARG A 17 20.87 10.28 -10.69
N THR A 18 19.77 10.12 -11.40
CA THR A 18 19.72 9.54 -12.74
C THR A 18 19.23 10.61 -13.71
N HIS A 19 19.94 10.81 -14.82
CA HIS A 19 19.51 11.72 -15.88
C HIS A 19 18.62 10.94 -16.87
N ILE A 20 17.37 11.38 -17.02
CA ILE A 20 16.40 10.78 -17.92
C ILE A 20 15.90 11.86 -18.89
N LEU A 21 15.83 11.51 -20.17
CA LEU A 21 15.24 12.37 -21.19
C LEU A 21 13.75 12.08 -21.26
N LEU A 22 12.92 13.11 -21.07
CA LEU A 22 11.48 13.03 -21.26
C LEU A 22 11.07 14.00 -22.38
N PRO A 23 10.13 13.60 -23.24
CA PRO A 23 9.51 14.50 -24.21
C PRO A 23 8.87 15.74 -23.55
N GLU A 24 8.93 16.89 -24.23
CA GLU A 24 8.44 18.17 -23.70
C GLU A 24 6.92 18.22 -23.51
N ASP A 25 6.17 17.55 -24.37
CA ASP A 25 4.73 17.35 -24.28
C ASP A 25 4.37 16.65 -22.97
N LEU A 26 5.05 15.54 -22.66
CA LEU A 26 4.83 14.78 -21.43
C LEU A 26 5.17 15.59 -20.17
N ILE A 27 6.27 16.36 -20.21
CA ILE A 27 6.64 17.24 -19.08
C ILE A 27 5.54 18.28 -18.84
N SER A 28 5.03 18.88 -19.91
CA SER A 28 3.99 19.91 -19.84
C SER A 28 2.68 19.35 -19.27
N GLU A 29 2.29 18.15 -19.68
CA GLU A 29 1.12 17.45 -19.13
C GLU A 29 1.28 17.14 -17.64
N ILE A 30 2.44 16.64 -17.24
CA ILE A 30 2.73 16.35 -15.83
C ILE A 30 2.68 17.65 -15.02
N ASP A 31 3.31 18.71 -15.50
CA ASP A 31 3.33 20.02 -14.82
C ASP A 31 1.92 20.61 -14.69
N ALA A 32 1.03 20.41 -15.67
CA ALA A 32 -0.37 20.81 -15.58
C ALA A 32 -1.13 20.04 -14.49
N LEU A 33 -0.79 18.76 -14.25
CA LEU A 33 -1.49 17.90 -13.30
C LEU A 33 -0.97 18.03 -11.85
N VAL A 34 0.34 18.06 -11.65
CA VAL A 34 0.95 18.06 -10.30
C VAL A 34 1.58 19.38 -9.88
N GLY A 35 1.76 20.30 -10.82
CA GLY A 35 2.43 21.59 -10.62
C GLY A 35 3.96 21.53 -10.73
N PRO A 36 4.62 22.69 -10.96
CA PRO A 36 6.00 22.78 -11.44
C PRO A 36 7.09 22.23 -10.50
N ARG A 37 6.78 22.01 -9.21
CA ARG A 37 7.73 21.54 -8.18
C ARG A 37 7.54 20.08 -7.76
N ARG A 38 6.53 19.38 -8.29
CA ARG A 38 6.19 18.02 -7.85
C ARG A 38 6.49 16.93 -8.88
N ARG A 39 7.21 17.26 -9.96
CA ARG A 39 7.62 16.32 -11.01
C ARG A 39 8.38 15.11 -10.49
N SER A 40 9.42 15.32 -9.69
CA SER A 40 10.24 14.22 -9.16
C SER A 40 9.42 13.30 -8.23
N ALA A 41 8.60 13.87 -7.35
CA ALA A 41 7.71 13.11 -6.49
C ALA A 41 6.70 12.29 -7.29
N PHE A 42 6.09 12.90 -8.31
CA PHE A 42 5.13 12.21 -9.18
C PHE A 42 5.77 11.03 -9.93
N LEU A 43 6.96 11.22 -10.49
CA LEU A 43 7.68 10.16 -11.20
C LEU A 43 8.06 9.01 -10.27
N VAL A 44 8.53 9.31 -9.05
CA VAL A 44 8.87 8.27 -8.06
C VAL A 44 7.64 7.47 -7.65
N GLU A 45 6.54 8.14 -7.31
CA GLU A 45 5.32 7.45 -6.88
C GLU A 45 4.67 6.64 -8.01
N THR A 46 4.67 7.18 -9.23
CA THR A 46 4.17 6.48 -10.42
C THR A 46 5.03 5.26 -10.72
N ALA A 47 6.36 5.41 -10.72
CA ALA A 47 7.28 4.29 -10.94
C ALA A 47 7.13 3.20 -9.87
N ARG A 48 6.98 3.58 -8.60
CA ARG A 48 6.72 2.62 -7.51
C ARG A 48 5.42 1.87 -7.71
N THR A 49 4.37 2.58 -8.12
CA THR A 49 3.04 2.00 -8.33
C THR A 49 3.03 1.03 -9.51
N GLU A 50 3.62 1.44 -10.63
CA GLU A 50 3.74 0.59 -11.82
C GLU A 50 4.64 -0.63 -11.57
N LEU A 51 5.75 -0.48 -10.82
CA LEU A 51 6.57 -1.62 -10.43
C LEU A 51 5.81 -2.61 -9.54
N ARG A 52 5.06 -2.12 -8.54
CA ARG A 52 4.21 -2.99 -7.72
C ARG A 52 3.18 -3.72 -8.56
N ARG A 53 2.50 -3.01 -9.46
CA ARG A 53 1.50 -3.58 -10.36
C ARG A 53 2.10 -4.68 -11.24
N ARG A 54 3.23 -4.41 -11.88
CA ARG A 54 3.90 -5.40 -12.75
C ARG A 54 4.38 -6.62 -11.98
N LYS A 55 4.95 -6.43 -10.80
CA LYS A 55 5.35 -7.56 -9.92
C LYS A 55 4.15 -8.40 -9.53
N LEU A 56 3.02 -7.76 -9.21
CA LEU A 56 1.79 -8.47 -8.88
C LEU A 56 1.28 -9.26 -10.10
N LEU A 57 1.23 -8.65 -11.28
CA LEU A 57 0.80 -9.34 -12.49
C LEU A 57 1.71 -10.54 -12.82
N GLN A 58 3.03 -10.37 -12.74
CA GLN A 58 3.98 -11.46 -12.92
C GLN A 58 3.79 -12.59 -11.91
N TYR A 59 3.44 -12.25 -10.67
CA TYR A 59 3.14 -13.25 -9.65
C TYR A 59 1.84 -14.00 -9.93
N LEU A 60 0.80 -13.30 -10.38
CA LEU A 60 -0.49 -13.91 -10.74
C LEU A 60 -0.41 -14.74 -12.02
N ASP A 61 0.42 -14.36 -12.98
CA ASP A 61 0.72 -15.13 -14.19
C ASP A 61 1.61 -16.36 -13.89
N GLY A 62 2.10 -16.49 -12.65
CA GLY A 62 2.94 -17.59 -12.21
C GLY A 62 2.20 -18.93 -12.25
N PRO A 63 2.90 -20.04 -12.55
CA PRO A 63 2.31 -21.38 -12.52
C PRO A 63 2.04 -21.89 -11.10
N GLU A 64 2.66 -21.26 -10.09
CA GLU A 64 2.47 -21.61 -8.69
C GLU A 64 1.20 -20.91 -8.16
N PRO A 65 0.27 -21.66 -7.52
CA PRO A 65 -0.92 -21.06 -6.95
C PRO A 65 -0.54 -20.01 -5.91
N ALA A 66 -1.02 -18.78 -6.12
CA ALA A 66 -0.81 -17.64 -5.21
C ALA A 66 -1.36 -17.86 -3.79
N TRP A 67 -2.24 -18.85 -3.63
CA TRP A 67 -2.90 -19.20 -2.38
C TRP A 67 -3.08 -20.72 -2.35
N ARG A 68 -2.51 -21.39 -1.34
CA ARG A 68 -2.56 -22.85 -1.19
C ARG A 68 -3.29 -23.23 0.08
N GLU A 69 -4.15 -24.23 0.00
CA GLU A 69 -4.91 -24.72 1.15
C GLU A 69 -3.98 -25.30 2.23
N GLU A 70 -2.85 -25.89 1.82
CA GLU A 70 -1.85 -26.48 2.72
C GLU A 70 -1.15 -25.44 3.62
N ASP A 71 -1.07 -24.19 3.17
CA ASP A 71 -0.42 -23.10 3.92
C ASP A 71 -1.37 -22.44 4.94
N HIS A 72 -2.66 -22.80 4.92
CA HIS A 72 -3.73 -22.12 5.67
C HIS A 72 -4.61 -23.08 6.48
N HIS A 73 -4.01 -23.77 7.45
CA HIS A 73 -4.71 -24.74 8.30
C HIS A 73 -5.77 -24.08 9.21
N GLU A 74 -5.71 -22.76 9.42
CA GLU A 74 -6.64 -21.98 10.24
C GLU A 74 -8.05 -21.89 9.65
N ILE A 75 -8.19 -22.02 8.32
CA ILE A 75 -9.47 -21.89 7.62
C ILE A 75 -10.26 -23.21 7.69
N GLY A 76 -9.59 -24.34 7.98
CA GLY A 76 -10.20 -25.66 8.03
C GLY A 76 -10.90 -26.04 6.71
N LYS A 77 -11.72 -27.10 6.73
CA LYS A 77 -12.46 -27.56 5.54
C LYS A 77 -13.67 -26.67 5.19
N ASP A 78 -14.12 -25.83 6.12
CA ASP A 78 -15.28 -24.97 5.94
C ASP A 78 -14.93 -23.51 6.25
N ALA A 79 -14.61 -22.78 5.18
CA ALA A 79 -14.33 -21.36 5.25
C ALA A 79 -15.52 -20.53 5.80
N SER A 80 -16.76 -21.00 5.64
CA SER A 80 -17.94 -20.26 6.09
C SER A 80 -18.04 -20.20 7.61
N ALA A 81 -17.76 -21.32 8.29
CA ALA A 81 -17.69 -21.40 9.74
C ALA A 81 -16.56 -20.54 10.30
N TRP A 82 -15.39 -20.55 9.64
CA TRP A 82 -14.26 -19.71 10.02
C TRP A 82 -14.61 -18.21 9.93
N VAL A 83 -15.19 -17.77 8.81
CA VAL A 83 -15.62 -16.36 8.64
C VAL A 83 -16.70 -15.97 9.65
N ALA A 84 -17.65 -16.87 9.95
CA ALA A 84 -18.67 -16.62 10.97
C ALA A 84 -18.04 -16.38 12.35
N SER A 85 -17.01 -17.17 12.72
CA SER A 85 -16.29 -16.98 13.99
C SER A 85 -15.54 -15.64 14.07
N LEU A 86 -14.94 -15.20 12.96
CA LEU A 86 -14.24 -13.90 12.87
C LEU A 86 -15.21 -12.72 13.02
N ARG A 87 -16.40 -12.82 12.42
CA ARG A 87 -17.45 -11.80 12.55
C ARG A 87 -17.99 -11.75 13.97
N ALA A 88 -18.34 -12.88 14.55
CA ALA A 88 -18.81 -12.96 15.94
C ALA A 88 -17.79 -12.36 16.93
N GLY A 89 -16.50 -12.65 16.75
CA GLY A 89 -15.43 -12.05 17.56
C GLY A 89 -15.26 -10.54 17.34
N SER A 90 -15.52 -10.03 16.13
CA SER A 90 -15.47 -8.60 15.83
C SER A 90 -16.65 -7.85 16.43
N ASP A 91 -17.85 -8.40 16.29
CA ASP A 91 -19.08 -7.82 16.84
C ASP A 91 -19.03 -7.78 18.36
N ALA A 92 -18.49 -8.83 19.00
CA ALA A 92 -18.28 -8.86 20.45
C ALA A 92 -17.28 -7.78 20.94
N ARG A 93 -16.23 -7.49 20.16
CA ARG A 93 -15.29 -6.40 20.48
C ARG A 93 -15.91 -5.02 20.32
N ILE A 94 -16.79 -4.84 19.32
CA ILE A 94 -17.49 -3.57 19.08
C ILE A 94 -18.56 -3.33 20.15
N ALA A 95 -19.28 -4.39 20.55
CA ALA A 95 -20.34 -4.33 21.56
C ALA A 95 -19.82 -4.21 23.00
N SER A 96 -18.55 -4.57 23.26
CA SER A 96 -17.90 -4.44 24.56
C SER A 96 -17.70 -2.97 24.93
N PRO A 97 -18.29 -2.46 26.03
CA PRO A 97 -18.03 -1.10 26.49
C PRO A 97 -16.58 -1.01 26.98
N LYS A 98 -15.75 -0.21 26.30
CA LYS A 98 -14.39 0.10 26.75
C LYS A 98 -14.48 0.69 28.16
N LYS A 99 -13.99 -0.04 29.17
CA LYS A 99 -13.78 0.51 30.52
C LYS A 99 -12.77 1.65 30.40
N ARG A 100 -13.26 2.89 30.35
CA ARG A 100 -12.41 4.08 30.50
C ARG A 100 -11.79 4.00 31.89
N GLY A 101 -10.49 3.70 31.96
CA GLY A 101 -9.74 3.72 33.21
C GLY A 101 -9.89 5.10 33.84
N LYS A 102 -10.45 5.15 35.05
CA LYS A 102 -10.40 6.33 35.92
C LYS A 102 -8.95 6.52 36.35
N HIS A 103 -8.32 7.62 35.93
CA HIS A 103 -7.22 8.23 36.67
C HIS A 103 -7.82 9.15 37.73
#